data_AF-A0A1T2KUF1-F1
#
_entry.id   AF-A0A1T2KUF1-F1
#
_cell.length_a   1.000
_cell.length_b   1.000
_cell.length_c   1.000
_cell.angle_alpha   90.00
_cell.angle_beta   90.00
_cell.angle_gamma   90.00
#
_symmetry.space_group_name_H-M   'P 1'
#
loop_
_entity.id
_entity.type
_entity.pdbx_description
1 polymer ?
#
loop_
_entity_poly.entity_id
_entity_poly.type
_entity_poly.pdbx_seq_one_letter_code
_entity_poly.pdbx_strand_id
1 'polypeptide(L)'
;MLIPPADLDRFAETFQQASGIALKAWEDAGLNQPPSGPDPEMLSGAMEQLLDRLKSQQGDDTGSPGAPREESSRYTANASMSELGHYALNILEELSVITGDLGSVDSQKSWELLSVSLARWLAVNRWELHSLGLVVNGFAFLANRSSSPEALESLSRP
;
A
#
# COMPACT_ATOMS: atom_id res chain seq x y z
N MET A 1 -8.80 -14.65 -9.12
CA MET A 1 -8.19 -14.72 -7.77
C MET A 1 -8.85 -13.65 -6.91
N LEU A 2 -9.28 -13.99 -5.69
CA LEU A 2 -9.89 -13.04 -4.76
C LEU A 2 -8.86 -12.09 -4.13
N ILE A 3 -7.59 -12.51 -4.04
CA ILE A 3 -6.55 -11.77 -3.32
C ILE A 3 -5.71 -10.93 -4.31
N PRO A 4 -5.48 -9.63 -4.02
CA PRO A 4 -4.55 -8.79 -4.78
C PRO A 4 -3.14 -9.41 -4.79
N PRO A 5 -2.42 -9.40 -5.92
CA PRO A 5 -1.09 -9.99 -6.01
C PRO A 5 -0.06 -9.19 -5.18
N ALA A 6 0.97 -9.89 -4.70
CA ALA A 6 2.12 -9.30 -4.04
C ALA A 6 3.12 -8.75 -5.09
N ASP A 7 2.69 -7.73 -5.84
CA ASP A 7 3.41 -7.17 -6.99
C ASP A 7 3.40 -5.65 -6.91
N LEU A 8 4.60 -5.05 -6.79
CA LEU A 8 4.75 -3.61 -6.61
C LEU A 8 4.46 -2.81 -7.87
N ASP A 9 4.71 -3.36 -9.06
CA ASP A 9 4.40 -2.69 -10.33
C ASP A 9 2.90 -2.62 -10.54
N ARG A 10 2.21 -3.74 -10.32
CA ARG A 10 0.75 -3.78 -10.38
C ARG A 10 0.09 -2.95 -9.28
N PHE A 11 0.69 -2.89 -8.09
CA PHE A 11 0.28 -1.97 -7.04
C PHE A 11 0.37 -0.52 -7.54
N ALA A 12 1.50 -0.11 -8.11
CA ALA A 12 1.71 1.25 -8.59
C ALA A 12 0.70 1.65 -9.68
N GLU A 13 0.45 0.78 -10.64
CA GLU A 13 -0.57 1.01 -11.69
C GLU A 13 -1.97 1.20 -11.09
N THR A 14 -2.34 0.33 -10.15
CA THR A 14 -3.66 0.36 -9.51
C THR A 14 -3.79 1.60 -8.61
N PHE A 15 -2.71 1.98 -7.93
CA PHE A 15 -2.62 3.18 -7.12
C PHE A 15 -2.83 4.44 -7.97
N GLN A 16 -2.12 4.57 -9.09
CA GLN A 16 -2.26 5.72 -10.00
C GLN A 16 -3.69 5.89 -10.53
N GLN A 17 -4.37 4.78 -10.82
CA GLN A 17 -5.78 4.83 -11.22
C GLN A 17 -6.67 5.32 -10.08
N ALA A 18 -6.49 4.78 -8.86
CA ALA A 18 -7.27 5.16 -7.69
C ALA A 18 -7.02 6.62 -7.27
N SER A 19 -5.77 7.07 -7.28
CA SER A 19 -5.39 8.46 -6.94
C SER A 19 -5.92 9.43 -7.98
N GLY A 20 -5.85 9.11 -9.28
CA GLY A 20 -6.43 9.96 -10.33
C GLY A 20 -7.94 10.16 -10.18
N ILE A 21 -8.67 9.10 -9.80
CA ILE A 21 -10.12 9.21 -9.50
C ILE A 21 -10.35 10.08 -8.26
N ALA A 22 -9.55 9.89 -7.21
CA ALA A 22 -9.65 10.65 -5.97
C ALA A 22 -9.36 12.13 -6.16
N LEU A 23 -8.30 12.48 -6.89
CA LEU A 23 -7.93 13.85 -7.22
C LEU A 23 -9.03 14.54 -8.02
N LYS A 24 -9.57 13.86 -9.03
CA LYS A 24 -10.69 14.41 -9.79
C LYS A 24 -11.91 14.66 -8.92
N ALA A 25 -12.27 13.71 -8.05
CA ALA A 25 -13.40 13.88 -7.14
C ALA A 25 -13.17 15.03 -6.13
N TRP A 26 -11.92 15.21 -5.71
CA TRP A 26 -11.48 16.30 -4.84
C TRP A 26 -11.60 17.67 -5.52
N GLU A 27 -11.13 17.78 -6.76
CA GLU A 27 -11.27 18.97 -7.60
C GLU A 27 -12.74 19.31 -7.87
N ASP A 28 -13.55 18.31 -8.23
CA ASP A 28 -14.98 18.45 -8.53
C ASP A 28 -15.77 18.93 -7.29
N ALA A 29 -15.32 18.56 -6.08
CA ALA A 29 -15.91 19.02 -4.83
C ALA A 29 -15.59 20.49 -4.50
N GLY A 30 -14.68 21.14 -5.24
CA GLY A 30 -14.28 22.53 -5.02
C GLY A 30 -13.53 22.74 -3.70
N LEU A 31 -13.00 21.66 -3.11
CA LEU A 31 -12.28 21.69 -1.85
C LEU A 31 -10.83 22.14 -2.13
N ASN A 32 -10.60 23.45 -2.13
CA ASN A 32 -9.26 24.00 -2.38
C ASN A 32 -8.26 23.74 -1.24
N GLN A 33 -8.74 23.37 -0.04
CA GLN A 33 -7.92 22.89 1.09
C GLN A 33 -8.76 21.99 2.00
N PRO A 34 -8.22 20.88 2.51
CA PRO A 34 -8.88 20.14 3.59
C PRO A 34 -8.97 21.02 4.85
N PRO A 35 -10.09 21.01 5.60
CA PRO A 35 -10.24 21.79 6.83
C PRO A 35 -9.25 21.38 7.93
N SER A 36 -8.70 20.16 7.88
CA SER A 36 -7.61 19.66 8.73
C SER A 36 -7.05 18.37 8.11
N GLY A 37 -5.99 18.45 7.31
CA GLY A 37 -5.36 17.27 6.73
C GLY A 37 -4.35 17.57 5.62
N PRO A 38 -3.56 16.57 5.20
CA PRO A 38 -2.72 16.67 4.01
C PRO A 38 -3.56 16.69 2.72
N ASP A 39 -3.05 17.38 1.70
CA ASP A 39 -3.65 17.43 0.36
C ASP A 39 -3.50 16.07 -0.36
N PRO A 40 -4.56 15.52 -0.99
CA PRO A 40 -4.45 14.27 -1.76
C PRO A 40 -3.41 14.31 -2.88
N GLU A 41 -3.11 15.48 -3.47
CA GLU A 41 -2.04 15.64 -4.46
C GLU A 41 -0.67 15.43 -3.82
N MET A 42 -0.45 16.05 -2.65
CA MET A 42 0.78 15.88 -1.88
C MET A 42 0.98 14.44 -1.44
N LEU A 43 -0.08 13.77 -0.97
CA LEU A 43 -0.04 12.36 -0.57
C LEU A 43 0.27 11.44 -1.76
N SER A 44 -0.33 11.72 -2.92
CA SER A 44 -0.08 10.96 -4.14
C SER A 44 1.37 11.08 -4.59
N GLY A 45 1.90 12.30 -4.63
CA GLY A 45 3.32 12.54 -4.95
C GLY A 45 4.29 11.95 -3.91
N ALA A 46 3.90 11.89 -2.63
CA ALA A 46 4.69 11.22 -1.60
C ALA A 46 4.73 9.70 -1.83
N MET A 47 3.59 9.08 -2.17
CA MET A 47 3.54 7.66 -2.50
C MET A 47 4.40 7.33 -3.72
N GLU A 48 4.34 8.14 -4.79
CA GLU A 48 5.17 7.92 -5.99
C GLU A 48 6.66 7.92 -5.64
N GLN A 49 7.13 8.88 -4.85
CA GLN A 49 8.51 8.92 -4.38
C GLN A 49 8.89 7.71 -3.52
N LEU A 50 7.97 7.21 -2.68
CA LEU A 50 8.19 6.01 -1.89
C LEU A 50 8.30 4.78 -2.80
N LEU A 51 7.43 4.65 -3.79
CA LEU A 51 7.44 3.55 -4.75
C LEU A 51 8.74 3.52 -5.54
N ASP A 52 9.25 4.67 -5.99
CA ASP A 52 10.53 4.74 -6.68
C ASP A 52 11.69 4.26 -5.81
N ARG A 53 11.68 4.61 -4.51
CA ARG A 53 12.68 4.13 -3.54
C ARG A 53 12.58 2.62 -3.30
N LEU A 54 11.36 2.11 -3.14
CA LEU A 54 11.10 0.68 -2.96
C LEU A 54 11.57 -0.13 -4.18
N LYS A 55 11.27 0.34 -5.40
CA LYS A 55 11.71 -0.29 -6.66
C LYS A 55 13.22 -0.24 -6.84
N SER A 56 13.85 0.90 -6.52
CA SER A 56 15.30 1.08 -6.67
C SER A 56 16.10 0.09 -5.83
N GLN A 57 15.67 -0.18 -4.60
CA GLN A 57 16.36 -1.13 -3.73
C GLN A 57 16.07 -2.59 -4.05
N GLN A 58 14.92 -2.91 -4.65
CA GLN A 58 14.64 -4.26 -5.14
C GLN A 58 15.64 -4.69 -6.23
N GLY A 59 16.11 -3.75 -7.07
CA GLY A 59 17.13 -4.02 -8.09
C GLY A 59 18.54 -4.30 -7.52
N ASP A 60 18.85 -3.77 -6.33
CA ASP A 60 20.17 -3.87 -5.71
C ASP A 60 20.41 -5.18 -4.94
N ASP A 61 19.35 -5.92 -4.59
CA ASP A 61 19.45 -7.20 -3.86
C ASP A 61 19.76 -8.39 -4.78
N THR A 62 19.66 -8.20 -6.11
CA THR A 62 20.11 -9.17 -7.13
C THR A 62 21.62 -9.14 -7.41
N GLY A 63 22.38 -8.29 -6.72
CA GLY A 63 23.83 -8.14 -6.90
C GLY A 63 24.69 -9.14 -6.11
N SER A 64 25.24 -10.14 -6.82
CA SER A 64 26.37 -11.02 -6.45
C SER A 64 26.30 -11.79 -5.10
N PRO A 65 26.03 -13.10 -5.13
CA PRO A 65 26.22 -13.97 -3.97
C PRO A 65 27.73 -14.16 -3.72
N GLY A 66 28.34 -13.31 -2.89
CA GLY A 66 29.76 -13.49 -2.55
C GLY A 66 30.48 -12.33 -1.85
N ALA A 67 29.91 -11.12 -1.81
CA ALA A 67 30.50 -10.05 -1.01
C ALA A 67 29.99 -10.14 0.45
N PRO A 68 30.87 -10.17 1.47
CA PRO A 68 30.46 -10.07 2.86
C PRO A 68 29.94 -8.65 3.11
N ARG A 69 28.65 -8.41 2.83
CA ARG A 69 27.94 -7.25 3.35
C ARG A 69 27.74 -7.50 4.84
N GLU A 70 28.36 -6.65 5.67
CA GLU A 70 28.28 -6.70 7.14
C GLU A 70 26.81 -6.82 7.59
N GLU A 71 26.55 -7.74 8.52
CA GLU A 71 25.21 -8.05 9.05
C GLU A 71 24.51 -6.79 9.60
N SER A 72 25.28 -5.86 10.17
CA SER A 72 24.83 -4.55 10.63
C SER A 72 24.24 -3.67 9.51
N SER A 73 24.77 -3.75 8.29
CA SER A 73 24.28 -2.99 7.14
C SER A 73 22.97 -3.55 6.58
N ARG A 74 22.70 -4.84 6.76
CA ARG A 74 21.43 -5.46 6.37
C ARG A 74 20.33 -5.14 7.36
N TYR A 75 20.64 -5.14 8.65
CA TYR A 75 19.68 -4.78 9.69
C TYR A 75 19.17 -3.33 9.52
N THR A 76 20.07 -2.37 9.27
CA THR A 76 19.69 -0.97 9.05
C THR A 76 18.89 -0.77 7.76
N ALA A 77 19.23 -1.50 6.68
CA ALA A 77 18.45 -1.50 5.44
C ALA A 77 17.03 -2.05 5.65
N ASN A 78 16.88 -3.17 6.37
CA ASN A 78 15.58 -3.77 6.67
C ASN A 78 14.71 -2.88 7.57
N ALA A 79 15.31 -2.23 8.57
CA ALA A 79 14.62 -1.26 9.41
C ALA A 79 14.12 -0.07 8.58
N SER A 80 14.96 0.46 7.69
CA SER A 80 14.57 1.53 6.77
C SER A 80 13.44 1.10 5.83
N MET A 81 13.43 -0.15 5.36
CA MET A 81 12.38 -0.67 4.49
C MET A 81 11.05 -0.86 5.19
N SER A 82 11.09 -1.38 6.42
CA SER A 82 9.88 -1.52 7.25
C SER A 82 9.27 -0.14 7.54
N GLU A 83 10.11 0.88 7.73
CA GLU A 83 9.68 2.27 7.89
C GLU A 83 9.03 2.82 6.60
N LEU A 84 9.64 2.61 5.43
CA LEU A 84 9.07 3.02 4.15
C LEU A 84 7.72 2.34 3.87
N GLY A 85 7.62 1.04 4.16
CA GLY A 85 6.36 0.29 4.06
C GLY A 85 5.29 0.83 5.00
N HIS A 86 5.66 1.22 6.22
CA HIS A 86 4.75 1.85 7.17
C HIS A 86 4.25 3.21 6.66
N TYR A 87 5.14 4.07 6.16
CA TYR A 87 4.72 5.36 5.58
C TYR A 87 3.78 5.17 4.39
N ALA A 88 4.05 4.21 3.51
CA ALA A 88 3.19 3.92 2.38
C ALA A 88 1.79 3.47 2.84
N LEU A 89 1.68 2.62 3.85
CA LEU A 89 0.39 2.22 4.42
C LEU A 89 -0.36 3.39 5.06
N ASN A 90 0.33 4.28 5.77
CA ASN A 90 -0.29 5.48 6.35
C ASN A 90 -0.82 6.42 5.26
N ILE A 91 -0.10 6.59 4.14
CA ILE A 91 -0.59 7.40 3.02
C ILE A 91 -1.88 6.82 2.43
N LEU A 92 -1.98 5.49 2.28
CA LEU A 92 -3.21 4.85 1.81
C LEU A 92 -4.37 5.07 2.78
N GLU A 93 -4.11 5.07 4.09
CA GLU A 93 -5.10 5.34 5.12
C GLU A 93 -5.62 6.79 5.04
N GLU A 94 -4.72 7.76 4.94
CA GLU A 94 -5.09 9.18 4.76
C GLU A 94 -5.90 9.41 3.48
N LEU A 95 -5.48 8.84 2.35
CA LEU A 95 -6.23 8.91 1.08
C LEU A 95 -7.61 8.24 1.19
N SER A 96 -7.70 7.13 1.94
CA SER A 96 -8.97 6.46 2.20
C SER A 96 -9.92 7.32 3.04
N VAL A 97 -9.41 8.06 4.03
CA VAL A 97 -10.22 8.99 4.84
C VAL A 97 -10.72 10.13 3.97
N ILE A 98 -9.82 10.79 3.23
CA ILE A 98 -10.16 11.91 2.33
C ILE A 98 -11.24 11.51 1.33
N THR A 99 -11.09 10.35 0.68
CA THR A 99 -12.07 9.89 -0.31
C THR A 99 -13.37 9.36 0.31
N GLY A 100 -13.32 8.88 1.56
CA GLY A 100 -14.50 8.52 2.35
C GLY A 100 -15.38 9.74 2.63
N ASP A 101 -14.76 10.88 2.98
CA ASP A 101 -15.47 12.14 3.22
C ASP A 101 -16.15 12.70 1.96
N LEU A 102 -15.63 12.36 0.78
CA LEU A 102 -16.25 12.68 -0.51
C LEU A 102 -17.46 11.77 -0.86
N GLY A 103 -17.80 10.80 0.00
CA GLY A 103 -19.01 9.99 -0.10
C GLY A 103 -18.94 8.83 -1.11
N SER A 104 -17.76 8.51 -1.64
CA SER A 104 -17.59 7.41 -2.60
C SER A 104 -17.23 6.09 -1.88
N VAL A 105 -18.24 5.29 -1.57
CA VAL A 105 -18.08 3.97 -0.91
C VAL A 105 -17.24 3.00 -1.75
N ASP A 106 -17.25 3.13 -3.07
CA ASP A 106 -16.43 2.30 -3.96
C ASP A 106 -14.96 2.75 -4.01
N SER A 107 -14.67 4.02 -3.70
CA SER A 107 -13.30 4.51 -3.53
C SER A 107 -12.65 3.90 -2.29
N GLN A 108 -13.37 3.82 -1.16
CA GLN A 108 -12.84 3.26 0.09
C GLN A 108 -12.36 1.81 -0.06
N LYS A 109 -13.12 0.97 -0.77
CA LYS A 109 -12.75 -0.43 -1.06
C LYS A 109 -11.48 -0.54 -1.89
N SER A 110 -11.27 0.41 -2.80
CA SER A 110 -10.09 0.40 -3.67
C SER A 110 -8.82 0.60 -2.84
N TRP A 111 -8.86 1.49 -1.84
CA TRP A 111 -7.77 1.71 -0.89
C TRP A 111 -7.53 0.51 0.03
N GLU A 112 -8.60 -0.12 0.52
CA GLU A 112 -8.52 -1.36 1.30
C GLU A 112 -7.81 -2.47 0.54
N LEU A 113 -8.18 -2.71 -0.73
CA LEU A 113 -7.54 -3.73 -1.56
C LEU A 113 -6.09 -3.37 -1.93
N LEU A 114 -5.80 -2.10 -2.19
CA LEU A 114 -4.43 -1.62 -2.39
C LEU A 114 -3.55 -1.87 -1.16
N SER A 115 -4.08 -1.61 0.04
CA SER A 115 -3.36 -1.87 1.29
C SER A 115 -3.02 -3.35 1.48
N VAL A 116 -3.94 -4.26 1.13
CA VAL A 116 -3.69 -5.70 1.13
C VAL A 116 -2.58 -6.05 0.13
N SER A 117 -2.64 -5.51 -1.09
CA SER A 117 -1.62 -5.73 -2.12
C SER A 117 -0.22 -5.33 -1.64
N LEU A 118 -0.10 -4.14 -1.04
CA LEU A 118 1.16 -3.62 -0.51
C LEU A 118 1.64 -4.44 0.69
N ALA A 119 0.77 -4.70 1.66
CA ALA A 119 1.11 -5.47 2.86
C ALA A 119 1.62 -6.88 2.51
N ARG A 120 1.01 -7.52 1.50
CA ARG A 120 1.49 -8.81 1.00
C ARG A 120 2.86 -8.71 0.37
N TRP A 121 3.12 -7.69 -0.45
CA TRP A 121 4.44 -7.49 -1.04
C TRP A 121 5.51 -7.23 0.04
N LEU A 122 5.22 -6.40 1.05
CA LEU A 122 6.11 -6.18 2.21
C LEU A 122 6.38 -7.50 2.97
N ALA A 123 5.34 -8.31 3.19
CA ALA A 123 5.44 -9.60 3.89
C ALA A 123 6.26 -10.64 3.12
N VAL A 124 6.13 -10.72 1.79
CA VAL A 124 6.95 -11.59 0.93
C VAL A 124 8.44 -11.25 1.05
N ASN A 125 8.77 -9.96 1.20
CA ASN A 125 10.13 -9.48 1.41
C ASN A 125 10.59 -9.53 2.89
N ARG A 126 9.77 -10.09 3.79
CA ARG A 126 10.03 -10.23 5.24
C ARG A 126 10.24 -8.90 5.97
N TRP A 127 9.56 -7.84 5.54
CA TRP A 127 9.57 -6.56 6.24
C TRP A 127 8.41 -6.45 7.22
N GLU A 128 8.62 -5.67 8.27
CA GLU A 128 7.69 -5.57 9.38
C GLU A 128 6.55 -4.59 9.08
N LEU A 129 5.32 -5.02 9.38
CA LEU A 129 4.11 -4.21 9.24
C LEU A 129 3.75 -3.57 10.57
N HIS A 130 3.70 -2.24 10.61
CA HIS A 130 3.44 -1.46 11.83
C HIS A 130 2.03 -0.86 11.87
N SER A 131 1.38 -0.67 10.71
CA SER A 131 -0.04 -0.28 10.61
C SER A 131 -0.81 -1.35 9.84
N LEU A 132 -1.96 -1.77 10.37
CA LEU A 132 -2.77 -2.84 9.80
C LEU A 132 -4.25 -2.46 9.65
N GLY A 133 -4.67 -1.25 10.01
CA GLY A 133 -6.10 -0.88 10.03
C GLY A 133 -6.78 -1.11 8.68
N LEU A 134 -6.27 -0.45 7.64
CA LEU A 134 -6.79 -0.58 6.28
C LEU A 134 -6.60 -1.99 5.70
N VAL A 135 -5.51 -2.66 6.08
CA VAL A 135 -5.17 -4.03 5.64
C VAL A 135 -6.17 -5.05 6.19
N VAL A 136 -6.50 -4.95 7.48
CA VAL A 136 -7.49 -5.80 8.16
C VAL A 136 -8.87 -5.59 7.56
N ASN A 137 -9.25 -4.34 7.26
CA ASN A 137 -10.52 -4.05 6.60
C ASN A 137 -10.58 -4.68 5.19
N GLY A 138 -9.50 -4.59 4.41
CA GLY A 138 -9.39 -5.26 3.12
C GLY A 138 -9.50 -6.78 3.22
N PHE A 139 -8.82 -7.42 4.18
CA PHE A 139 -8.96 -8.85 4.41
C PHE A 139 -10.37 -9.24 4.87
N ALA A 140 -11.00 -8.46 5.74
CA ALA A 140 -12.38 -8.68 6.18
C ALA A 140 -13.36 -8.58 5.00
N PHE A 141 -13.17 -7.59 4.12
CA PHE A 141 -13.95 -7.45 2.89
C PHE A 141 -13.81 -8.69 1.99
N LEU A 142 -12.58 -9.17 1.76
CA LEU A 142 -12.32 -10.37 0.97
C LEU A 142 -12.94 -11.63 1.61
N ALA A 143 -12.81 -11.79 2.93
CA ALA A 143 -13.36 -12.90 3.68
C ALA A 143 -14.89 -12.93 3.60
N ASN A 144 -15.55 -11.79 3.77
CA ASN A 144 -17.01 -11.67 3.70
C ASN A 144 -17.60 -11.98 2.31
N ARG A 145 -16.77 -11.94 1.25
CA ARG A 145 -17.19 -12.30 -0.12
C ARG A 145 -16.75 -13.69 -0.54
N SER A 146 -16.05 -14.42 0.33
CA SER A 146 -15.65 -15.79 0.10
C SER A 146 -16.61 -16.74 0.81
N SER A 147 -17.23 -17.65 0.06
CA SER A 147 -18.04 -18.74 0.62
C SER A 147 -17.32 -20.09 0.62
N SER A 148 -16.11 -20.16 0.07
CA SER A 148 -15.32 -21.39 -0.02
C SER A 148 -14.23 -21.42 1.06
N PRO A 149 -14.14 -22.48 1.88
CA PRO A 149 -13.07 -22.66 2.88
C PRO A 149 -11.66 -22.54 2.29
N GLU A 150 -11.45 -23.05 1.08
CA GLU A 150 -10.16 -23.01 0.38
C GLU A 150 -9.71 -21.57 0.06
N ALA A 151 -10.64 -20.70 -0.36
CA ALA A 151 -10.32 -19.30 -0.59
C ALA A 151 -10.09 -18.53 0.72
N LEU A 152 -10.74 -18.92 1.83
CA LEU A 152 -10.43 -18.35 3.14
C LEU A 152 -9.03 -18.78 3.62
N GLU A 153 -8.66 -20.05 3.44
CA GLU A 153 -7.31 -20.53 3.76
C GLU A 153 -6.25 -19.75 2.97
N SER A 154 -6.53 -19.43 1.70
CA SER A 154 -5.61 -18.64 0.87
C SER A 154 -5.35 -17.23 1.40
N LEU A 155 -6.26 -16.64 2.20
CA LEU A 155 -6.06 -15.32 2.83
C LEU A 155 -5.03 -15.35 3.96
N SER A 156 -4.82 -16.50 4.59
CA SER A 156 -3.84 -16.65 5.68
C SER A 156 -2.41 -16.93 5.22
N ARG A 157 -2.20 -17.13 3.90
CA ARG A 157 -0.89 -17.41 3.32
C ARG A 157 -0.27 -16.09 2.81
N PRO A 158 1.02 -15.82 3.10
CA PRO A 158 1.71 -14.65 2.56
C PRO A 158 1.73 -14.65 1.02
#